data_AF-A0A0U1CZG2-F1
#
_entry.id   AF-A0A0U1CZG2-F1
#
_cell.length_a   1.000
_cell.length_b   1.000
_cell.length_c   1.000
_cell.angle_alpha   90.00
_cell.angle_beta   90.00
_cell.angle_gamma   90.00
#
_symmetry.space_group_name_H-M   'P 1'
#
loop_
_entity.id
_entity.type
_entity.pdbx_description
1 polymer ?
#
loop_
_entity_poly.entity_id
_entity_poly.type
_entity_poly.pdbx_seq_one_letter_code
_entity_poly.pdbx_strand_id
1 'polypeptide(L)'
;MIKVTFLAEQKVKEYSGRVTGFDILQPDALREAIAFKVNGELYDLSREIESDTEIEVIQLSDEAGLDIIRHDAAHIMAQAVKELFPNTQITIGPTIQDGFYYDFATDRTFTTDDLAAIEKK
;
A
#
# COMPACT_ATOMS: atom_id res chain seq x y z
N MET A 1 21.76 16.01 9.60
CA MET A 1 20.61 15.79 10.49
C MET A 1 19.39 16.21 9.72
N ILE A 2 18.31 15.44 9.80
CA ILE A 2 17.02 15.77 9.18
C ILE A 2 15.98 15.95 10.28
N LYS A 3 15.04 16.87 10.06
CA LYS A 3 13.91 17.14 10.95
C LYS A 3 12.64 16.54 10.38
N VAL A 4 12.01 15.66 11.15
CA VAL A 4 10.71 15.09 10.79
C VAL A 4 9.65 15.67 11.73
N THR A 5 8.71 16.39 11.14
CA THR A 5 7.58 17.00 11.84
C THR A 5 6.36 16.09 11.72
N PHE A 6 5.92 15.52 12.84
CA PHE A 6 4.71 14.71 12.96
C PHE A 6 3.52 15.65 13.15
N LEU A 7 2.75 15.86 12.09
CA LEU A 7 1.69 16.89 12.06
C LEU A 7 0.56 16.61 13.06
N ALA A 8 0.13 15.35 13.19
CA ALA A 8 -0.92 14.95 14.13
C ALA A 8 -0.53 15.17 15.61
N GLU A 9 0.75 14.95 15.94
CA GLU A 9 1.28 15.12 17.30
C GLU A 9 1.81 16.54 17.57
N GLN A 10 1.89 17.40 16.54
CA GLN A 10 2.59 18.69 16.57
C GLN A 10 4.01 18.58 17.15
N LYS A 11 4.72 17.51 16.75
CA LYS A 11 6.02 17.13 17.33
C LYS A 11 7.10 17.10 16.28
N VAL A 12 8.29 17.59 16.61
CA VAL A 12 9.48 17.49 15.75
C VAL A 12 10.48 16.52 16.36
N LYS A 13 11.06 15.64 15.54
CA LYS A 13 12.17 14.76 15.91
C LYS A 13 13.32 14.94 14.93
N GLU A 14 14.55 14.83 15.43
CA GLU A 14 15.77 14.94 14.62
C GLU A 14 16.43 13.58 14.46
N TYR A 15 16.92 13.30 13.25
CA TYR A 15 17.59 12.04 12.92
C TYR A 15 18.95 12.27 12.26
N SER A 16 19.93 11.43 12.61
CA SER A 16 21.33 11.54 12.20
C SER A 16 21.64 10.95 10.82
N GLY A 17 20.71 11.06 9.87
CA GLY A 17 20.83 10.47 8.54
C GLY A 17 19.46 10.28 7.90
N ARG A 18 19.44 9.55 6.78
CA ARG A 18 18.20 9.13 6.13
C ARG A 18 17.50 8.09 7.00
N VAL A 19 16.18 8.13 7.00
CA VAL A 19 15.34 7.21 7.78
C VAL A 19 14.13 6.80 6.97
N THR A 20 13.56 5.65 7.29
CA THR A 20 12.30 5.15 6.76
C THR A 20 11.21 5.22 7.83
N GLY A 21 9.97 4.91 7.46
CA GLY A 21 8.88 4.72 8.42
C GLY A 21 9.18 3.67 9.47
N PHE A 22 9.89 2.61 9.09
CA PHE A 22 10.30 1.54 10.01
C PHE A 22 11.31 1.99 11.06
N ASP A 23 12.13 3.00 10.76
CA ASP A 23 13.12 3.53 11.69
C ASP A 23 12.50 4.51 12.70
N ILE A 24 11.45 5.25 12.30
CA ILE A 24 10.95 6.39 13.08
C ILE A 24 9.69 6.10 13.91
N LEU A 25 8.88 5.11 13.50
CA LEU A 25 7.66 4.72 14.20
C LEU A 25 7.95 3.70 15.31
N GLN A 26 7.15 3.77 16.38
CA GLN A 26 7.21 2.78 17.46
C GLN A 26 6.46 1.50 17.05
N PRO A 27 6.77 0.33 17.65
CA PRO A 27 6.17 -0.94 17.25
C PRO A 27 4.64 -0.97 17.19
N ASP A 28 3.95 -0.34 18.16
CA ASP A 28 2.49 -0.31 18.15
C ASP A 28 1.94 0.58 17.03
N ALA A 29 2.57 1.73 16.76
CA ALA A 29 2.21 2.59 15.64
C ALA A 29 2.50 1.92 14.29
N LEU A 30 3.57 1.12 14.18
CA LEU A 30 3.89 0.36 12.97
C LEU A 30 2.86 -0.72 12.65
N ARG A 31 2.18 -1.28 13.65
CA ARG A 31 1.11 -2.27 13.39
C ARG A 31 -0.11 -1.66 12.71
N GLU A 32 -0.34 -0.37 12.92
CA GLU A 32 -1.51 0.34 12.41
C GLU A 32 -1.18 1.20 11.19
N ALA A 33 0.09 1.53 10.94
CA ALA A 33 0.52 2.35 9.82
C ALA A 33 0.54 1.57 8.49
N ILE A 34 -0.02 2.17 7.45
CA ILE A 34 0.01 1.66 6.07
C ILE A 34 1.01 2.44 5.21
N ALA A 35 1.01 3.76 5.33
CA ALA A 35 1.85 4.64 4.51
C ALA A 35 2.06 5.97 5.23
N PHE A 36 2.86 6.84 4.62
CA PHE A 36 2.96 8.24 5.00
C PHE A 36 2.39 9.16 3.93
N LYS A 37 1.94 10.31 4.39
CA LYS A 37 1.83 11.50 3.56
C LYS A 37 2.99 12.43 3.91
N VAL A 38 3.97 12.53 3.02
CA VAL A 38 5.21 13.29 3.18
C VAL A 38 5.07 14.58 2.37
N ASN A 39 5.00 15.73 3.05
CA ASN A 39 4.74 17.03 2.42
C ASN A 39 3.53 17.04 1.46
N GLY A 40 2.51 16.24 1.75
CA GLY A 40 1.32 16.12 0.92
C GLY A 40 1.29 14.92 -0.02
N GLU A 41 2.42 14.24 -0.27
CA GLU A 41 2.54 13.13 -1.22
C GLU A 41 2.55 11.76 -0.53
N LEU A 42 1.98 10.74 -1.19
CA LEU A 42 1.93 9.38 -0.65
C LEU A 42 3.29 8.67 -0.76
N TYR A 43 3.79 8.16 0.35
CA TYR A 43 5.06 7.44 0.47
C TYR A 43 4.84 6.11 1.20
N ASP A 44 5.42 5.03 0.67
CA ASP A 44 5.56 3.77 1.41
C ASP A 44 6.41 3.96 2.67
N LEU A 45 6.14 3.17 3.70
CA LEU A 45 6.94 3.17 4.94
C LEU A 45 8.39 2.74 4.70
N SER A 46 8.69 2.03 3.60
CA SER A 46 10.05 1.64 3.21
C SER A 46 10.83 2.74 2.48
N ARG A 47 10.15 3.79 2.02
CA ARG A 47 10.80 4.87 1.26
C ARG A 47 11.62 5.77 2.18
N GLU A 48 12.83 6.12 1.76
CA GLU A 48 13.72 6.99 2.53
C GLU A 48 13.21 8.44 2.58
N ILE A 49 13.30 9.03 3.77
CA ILE A 49 13.17 10.45 4.03
C ILE A 49 14.59 11.03 4.09
N GLU A 50 14.91 11.92 3.15
CA GLU A 50 16.28 12.42 2.95
C GLU A 50 16.47 13.89 3.39
N SER A 51 15.39 14.60 3.67
CA SER A 51 15.41 16.02 4.01
C SER A 51 14.42 16.33 5.13
N ASP A 52 14.49 17.56 5.65
CA ASP A 52 13.48 18.08 6.56
C ASP A 52 12.10 17.95 5.90
N THR A 53 11.13 17.42 6.64
CA THR A 53 9.82 17.07 6.08
C THR A 53 8.73 17.09 7.14
N GLU A 54 7.51 17.34 6.67
CA GLU A 54 6.29 17.12 7.42
C GLU A 54 5.69 15.77 7.03
N ILE A 55 5.22 15.00 8.03
CA ILE A 55 4.57 13.71 7.81
C ILE A 55 3.22 13.61 8.52
N GLU A 56 2.30 12.94 7.85
CA GLU A 56 1.08 12.37 8.43
C GLU A 56 1.16 10.85 8.29
N VAL A 57 0.81 10.13 9.36
CA VAL A 57 0.73 8.66 9.32
C VAL A 57 -0.64 8.26 8.79
N ILE A 58 -0.68 7.51 7.70
CA ILE A 58 -1.90 6.92 7.18
C ILE A 58 -2.10 5.59 7.88
N GLN A 59 -3.18 5.47 8.63
CA GLN A 59 -3.53 4.29 9.42
C GLN A 59 -4.45 3.34 8.65
N LEU A 60 -4.51 2.09 9.10
CA LEU A 60 -5.44 1.07 8.62
C LEU A 60 -6.91 1.52 8.64
N SER A 61 -7.28 2.35 9.61
CA SER A 61 -8.65 2.86 9.78
C SER A 61 -8.99 4.04 8.88
N ASP A 62 -8.01 4.63 8.20
CA ASP A 62 -8.23 5.80 7.35
C ASP A 62 -8.77 5.37 5.99
N GLU A 63 -9.60 6.22 5.36
CA GLU A 63 -10.10 5.96 4.00
C GLU A 63 -8.95 5.75 3.00
N ALA A 64 -7.90 6.57 3.08
CA ALA A 64 -6.70 6.41 2.27
C ALA A 64 -5.95 5.10 2.56
N GLY A 65 -5.98 4.62 3.81
CA GLY A 65 -5.42 3.33 4.19
C GLY A 65 -6.20 2.18 3.55
N LEU A 66 -7.53 2.24 3.60
CA LEU A 66 -8.40 1.25 2.96
C LEU A 66 -8.20 1.20 1.44
N ASP A 67 -8.03 2.34 0.79
CA ASP A 67 -7.74 2.39 -0.65
C ASP A 67 -6.39 1.74 -0.99
N ILE A 68 -5.34 1.93 -0.18
CA ILE A 68 -4.05 1.26 -0.38
C ILE A 68 -4.21 -0.26 -0.20
N ILE A 69 -4.92 -0.71 0.84
CA ILE A 69 -5.19 -2.15 1.07
C ILE A 69 -5.92 -2.77 -0.12
N ARG A 70 -6.92 -2.07 -0.69
CA ARG A 70 -7.64 -2.54 -1.89
C ARG A 70 -6.72 -2.64 -3.10
N HIS A 71 -5.79 -1.71 -3.26
CA HIS A 71 -4.82 -1.73 -4.34
C HIS A 71 -3.88 -2.94 -4.21
N ASP A 72 -3.38 -3.19 -3.01
CA ASP A 72 -2.52 -4.34 -2.72
C ASP A 72 -3.27 -5.67 -2.91
N ALA A 73 -4.54 -5.73 -2.50
CA ALA A 73 -5.40 -6.89 -2.74
C ALA A 73 -5.62 -7.15 -4.24
N ALA A 74 -5.71 -6.10 -5.07
CA ALA A 74 -5.75 -6.24 -6.52
C ALA A 74 -4.46 -6.87 -7.06
N HIS A 75 -3.29 -6.47 -6.54
CA HIS A 75 -2.01 -7.10 -6.92
C HIS A 75 -1.91 -8.55 -6.48
N ILE A 76 -2.36 -8.89 -5.26
CA ILE A 76 -2.39 -10.27 -4.77
C ILE A 76 -3.30 -11.12 -5.67
N MET A 77 -4.49 -10.64 -6.04
CA MET A 77 -5.36 -11.32 -7.00
C MET A 77 -4.67 -11.54 -8.34
N ALA A 78 -3.99 -10.52 -8.87
CA ALA A 78 -3.27 -10.63 -10.14
C ALA A 78 -2.12 -11.65 -10.08
N GLN A 79 -1.39 -11.70 -8.95
CA GLN A 79 -0.38 -12.71 -8.71
C GLN A 79 -1.01 -14.13 -8.71
N ALA A 80 -2.09 -14.34 -7.95
CA ALA A 80 -2.80 -15.61 -7.90
C ALA A 80 -3.29 -16.05 -9.30
N VAL A 81 -3.83 -15.12 -10.08
CA VAL A 81 -4.23 -15.36 -11.48
C VAL A 81 -3.03 -15.77 -12.33
N LYS A 82 -1.87 -15.11 -12.20
CA LYS A 82 -0.66 -15.48 -12.95
C LYS A 82 -0.11 -16.85 -12.58
N GLU A 83 -0.22 -17.24 -11.31
CA GLU A 83 0.23 -18.56 -10.86
C GLU A 83 -0.68 -19.69 -11.36
N LEU A 84 -2.00 -19.49 -11.32
CA LEU A 84 -2.98 -20.49 -11.79
C LEU A 84 -3.14 -20.52 -13.32
N PHE A 85 -3.00 -19.35 -13.96
CA PHE A 85 -3.20 -19.16 -15.40
C PHE A 85 -2.00 -18.42 -16.02
N PRO A 86 -0.85 -19.11 -16.21
CA PRO A 86 0.41 -18.46 -16.57
C PRO A 86 0.40 -17.67 -17.88
N ASN A 87 -0.48 -18.02 -18.82
CA ASN A 87 -0.60 -17.34 -20.12
C ASN A 87 -1.46 -16.07 -20.06
N THR A 88 -2.20 -15.85 -18.97
CA THR A 88 -3.01 -14.63 -18.78
C THR A 88 -2.10 -13.40 -18.72
N GLN A 89 -2.47 -12.35 -19.45
CA GLN A 89 -1.81 -11.06 -19.42
C GLN A 89 -2.52 -10.13 -18.44
N ILE A 90 -1.72 -9.51 -17.56
CA ILE A 90 -2.15 -8.49 -16.62
C ILE A 90 -2.36 -7.18 -17.39
N THR A 91 -3.50 -6.50 -17.18
CA THR A 91 -3.75 -5.18 -17.77
C THR A 91 -3.85 -4.09 -16.69
N ILE A 92 -5.05 -3.71 -16.25
CA ILE A 92 -5.28 -2.68 -15.24
C ILE A 92 -6.04 -3.25 -14.04
N GLY A 93 -5.70 -2.77 -12.84
CA GLY A 93 -6.38 -3.14 -11.60
C GLY A 93 -6.55 -1.96 -10.65
N PRO A 94 -7.50 -1.05 -10.91
CA PRO A 94 -7.73 0.10 -10.05
C PRO A 94 -8.57 -0.26 -8.83
N THR A 95 -8.47 0.58 -7.80
CA THR A 95 -9.44 0.61 -6.70
C THR A 95 -10.70 1.35 -7.13
N ILE A 96 -11.82 1.03 -6.47
CA ILE A 96 -13.12 1.67 -6.63
C ILE A 96 -13.72 1.92 -5.24
N GLN A 97 -14.80 2.70 -5.15
CA GLN A 97 -15.41 3.14 -3.90
C GLN A 97 -15.59 2.01 -2.86
N ASP A 98 -16.05 0.83 -3.31
CA ASP A 98 -16.37 -0.30 -2.43
C ASP A 98 -15.50 -1.54 -2.68
N GLY A 99 -14.35 -1.40 -3.35
CA GLY A 99 -13.48 -2.54 -3.63
C GLY A 99 -12.40 -2.28 -4.66
N PHE A 100 -12.12 -3.28 -5.49
CA PHE A 100 -11.19 -3.22 -6.60
C PHE A 100 -11.64 -4.20 -7.68
N TYR A 101 -11.14 -4.04 -8.90
CA TYR A 101 -11.26 -5.05 -9.96
C TYR A 101 -9.93 -5.20 -10.68
N TYR A 102 -9.83 -6.23 -11.54
CA TYR A 102 -8.69 -6.40 -12.41
C TYR A 102 -9.14 -6.90 -13.78
N ASP A 103 -8.68 -6.22 -14.82
CA ASP A 103 -8.88 -6.64 -16.21
C ASP A 103 -7.74 -7.55 -16.65
N PHE A 104 -8.10 -8.71 -17.22
CA PHE A 104 -7.14 -9.69 -17.72
C PHE A 104 -7.41 -10.01 -19.19
N ALA A 105 -6.35 -10.07 -19.99
CA ALA A 105 -6.42 -10.65 -21.33
C ALA A 105 -6.04 -12.13 -21.25
N THR A 106 -7.00 -13.00 -21.57
CA THR A 106 -6.90 -14.46 -21.43
C THR A 106 -7.57 -15.14 -22.62
N ASP A 107 -7.05 -16.29 -23.03
CA ASP A 107 -7.58 -17.09 -24.14
C ASP A 107 -8.90 -17.80 -23.79
N ARG A 108 -9.24 -17.86 -22.49
CA ARG A 108 -10.47 -18.47 -21.98
C ARG A 108 -11.15 -17.58 -20.96
N THR A 109 -12.48 -17.66 -20.89
CA THR A 109 -13.30 -16.99 -19.86
C THR A 109 -13.11 -17.67 -18.50
N PHE A 110 -13.03 -16.87 -17.44
CA PHE A 110 -13.06 -17.39 -16.07
C PHE A 110 -14.47 -17.86 -15.70
N THR A 111 -14.52 -19.00 -15.02
CA THR A 111 -15.73 -19.58 -14.44
C THR A 111 -15.84 -19.22 -12.96
N THR A 112 -16.99 -19.48 -12.34
CA THR A 112 -17.16 -19.30 -10.89
C THR A 112 -16.21 -20.16 -10.07
N ASP A 113 -15.87 -21.35 -10.56
CA ASP A 113 -14.92 -22.25 -9.91
C ASP A 113 -13.49 -21.69 -9.97
N ASP A 114 -13.14 -21.00 -11.05
CA ASP A 114 -11.86 -20.30 -11.16
C ASP A 114 -11.77 -19.15 -10.17
N LEU A 115 -12.87 -18.40 -9.94
CA LEU A 115 -12.90 -17.32 -8.95
C LEU A 115 -12.61 -17.86 -7.54
N ALA A 116 -13.25 -18.97 -7.16
CA ALA A 116 -12.99 -19.62 -5.87
C ALA A 116 -11.56 -20.16 -5.76
N ALA A 117 -10.99 -20.65 -6.87
CA ALA A 117 -9.60 -21.10 -6.91
C ALA A 117 -8.61 -19.93 -6.77
N ILE A 118 -8.89 -18.79 -7.41
CA ILE A 118 -8.09 -17.55 -7.32
C ILE A 118 -8.10 -17.02 -5.89
N GLU A 119 -9.27 -16.91 -5.25
CA GLU A 119 -9.39 -16.40 -3.87
C GLU A 119 -8.65 -17.28 -2.85
N LYS A 120 -8.59 -18.59 -3.08
CA LYS A 120 -7.89 -19.55 -2.21
C LYS A 120 -6.36 -19.51 -2.35
N LYS A 121 -5.84 -19.04 -3.49
CA LYS A 121 -4.45 -19.24 -3.92
C LYS A 121 -3.46 -18.26 -3.29
#